data_AF-Q17LP1-F1
#
_entry.id   AF-Q17LP1-F1
#
_cell.length_a   1.000
_cell.length_b   1.000
_cell.length_c   1.000
_cell.angle_alpha   90.00
_cell.angle_beta   90.00
_cell.angle_gamma   90.00
#
_symmetry.space_group_name_H-M   'P 1'
#
loop_
_entity.id
_entity.type
_entity.pdbx_description
1 polymer ?
#
loop_
_entity_poly.entity_id
_entity_poly.type
_entity_poly.pdbx_seq_one_letter_code
_entity_poly.pdbx_strand_id
1 'polypeptide(L)'
;NHLSFSSIPMSLLRTFSMMLGEMDILGTYVQPYYQNHLLYPIPSFAILCLFMILMPILLMNLLIGLAVGDIESVRRNAQLKRLAMQVVLHTELERKLPQMWLEMVDKMELIEYPNEKKCKLGFLDSVLRKWFCNPFTDDYKGGIDFVLDNNEDYVVTELEKQKRKLREISSALDNQHQLLRLIVQKMEIKTEADDVDEGVATSDVKGVGALRGPNGTTSRWSSPRIRKKLRAAMSFNKSISK
;
A
#
# COMPACT_ATOMS: atom_id res chain seq x y z
N ASN A 1 -7.05 -22.51 53.45
CA ASN A 1 -6.86 -23.61 52.47
C ASN A 1 -7.77 -23.38 51.28
N HIS A 2 -7.23 -22.85 50.18
CA HIS A 2 -8.04 -22.55 48.99
C HIS A 2 -8.24 -23.85 48.19
N LEU A 3 -9.47 -24.38 48.18
CA LEU A 3 -9.82 -25.63 47.48
C LEU A 3 -9.47 -25.55 45.98
N SER A 4 -9.53 -24.35 45.40
CA SER A 4 -9.29 -24.10 43.97
C SER A 4 -7.82 -24.28 43.55
N PHE A 5 -6.87 -24.38 44.49
CA PHE A 5 -5.46 -24.69 44.20
C PHE A 5 -4.97 -25.97 44.89
N SER A 6 -5.89 -26.80 45.39
CA SER A 6 -5.57 -28.03 46.10
C SER A 6 -5.08 -29.16 45.19
N SER A 7 -5.51 -29.17 43.93
CA SER A 7 -5.12 -30.16 42.94
C SER A 7 -4.71 -29.48 41.64
N ILE A 8 -3.74 -30.08 40.95
CA ILE A 8 -3.20 -29.62 39.65
C ILE A 8 -4.31 -29.40 38.60
N PRO A 9 -5.30 -30.31 38.41
CA PRO A 9 -6.38 -30.06 37.44
C PRO A 9 -7.30 -28.90 37.86
N MET A 10 -7.61 -28.75 39.15
CA MET A 10 -8.47 -27.67 39.61
C MET A 10 -7.78 -26.30 39.53
N SER A 11 -6.48 -26.23 39.78
CA SER A 11 -5.72 -24.99 39.62
C SER A 11 -5.68 -24.57 38.15
N LEU A 12 -5.47 -25.51 37.22
CA LEU A 12 -5.51 -25.22 35.77
C LEU A 12 -6.88 -24.70 35.33
N LEU A 13 -7.97 -25.34 35.78
CA LEU A 13 -9.33 -24.89 35.47
C LEU A 13 -9.58 -23.48 36.02
N ARG A 14 -9.12 -23.21 37.25
CA ARG A 14 -9.22 -21.88 37.87
C ARG A 14 -8.43 -20.84 37.08
N THR A 15 -7.22 -21.15 36.63
CA THR A 15 -6.40 -20.24 35.81
C THR A 15 -7.03 -20.00 34.43
N PHE A 16 -7.70 -21.01 33.83
CA PHE A 16 -8.42 -20.85 32.58
C PHE A 16 -9.66 -19.94 32.72
N SER A 17 -10.45 -20.11 33.78
CA SER A 17 -11.56 -19.19 34.12
C SER A 17 -11.04 -17.76 34.39
N MET A 18 -9.90 -17.62 35.08
CA MET A 18 -9.25 -16.30 35.24
C MET A 18 -8.78 -15.69 33.91
N MET A 19 -8.38 -16.50 32.92
CA MET A 19 -8.01 -16.03 31.57
C MET A 19 -9.21 -15.44 30.82
N LEU A 20 -10.42 -15.95 31.06
CA LEU A 20 -11.67 -15.42 30.50
C LEU A 20 -12.11 -14.09 31.15
N GLY A 21 -11.42 -13.64 32.20
CA GLY A 21 -11.71 -12.39 32.90
C GLY A 21 -12.39 -12.57 34.26
N GLU A 22 -12.70 -13.79 34.68
CA GLU A 22 -13.31 -14.07 35.98
C GLU A 22 -12.25 -14.12 37.09
N MET A 23 -11.87 -12.95 37.60
CA MET A 23 -10.91 -12.82 38.69
C MET A 23 -11.56 -12.41 40.01
N ASP A 24 -11.70 -13.37 40.93
CA ASP A 24 -12.10 -13.08 42.32
C ASP A 24 -10.87 -12.70 43.17
N ILE A 25 -10.45 -11.44 43.04
CA ILE A 25 -9.30 -10.86 43.75
C ILE A 25 -9.57 -10.82 45.27
N LEU A 26 -10.81 -10.50 45.66
CA LEU A 26 -11.21 -10.34 47.05
C LEU A 26 -11.13 -11.66 47.82
N GLY A 27 -11.73 -12.73 47.30
CA GLY A 27 -11.72 -14.03 47.95
C GLY A 27 -10.37 -14.76 47.86
N THR A 28 -9.67 -14.61 46.72
CA THR A 28 -8.46 -15.41 46.44
C THR A 28 -7.17 -14.79 46.98
N TYR A 29 -7.05 -13.46 46.99
CA TYR A 29 -5.80 -12.76 47.32
C TYR A 29 -5.94 -11.80 48.53
N VAL A 30 -7.04 -11.05 48.63
CA VAL A 30 -7.20 -10.02 49.68
C VAL A 30 -7.54 -10.63 51.04
N GLN A 31 -8.51 -11.53 51.12
CA GLN A 31 -8.89 -12.19 52.36
C GLN A 31 -7.73 -12.98 53.04
N PRO A 32 -6.95 -13.82 52.33
CA PRO A 32 -5.80 -14.51 52.92
C PRO A 32 -4.62 -13.59 53.24
N TYR A 33 -4.52 -12.41 52.62
CA TYR A 33 -3.54 -11.39 52.99
C TYR A 33 -3.84 -10.81 54.38
N TYR A 34 -5.08 -10.40 54.64
CA TYR A 34 -5.48 -9.88 55.95
C TYR A 34 -5.50 -10.94 57.06
N GLN A 35 -5.69 -12.22 56.71
CA GLN A 35 -5.68 -13.33 57.66
C GLN A 35 -4.27 -13.91 57.91
N ASN A 36 -3.19 -13.35 57.33
CA ASN A 36 -1.81 -13.86 57.40
C ASN A 36 -1.65 -15.32 56.94
N HIS A 37 -2.56 -15.83 56.10
CA HIS A 37 -2.49 -17.19 55.54
C HIS A 37 -1.66 -17.24 54.24
N LEU A 38 -1.21 -16.09 53.73
CA LEU A 38 -0.36 -16.01 52.54
C LEU A 38 1.12 -15.97 52.95
N LEU A 39 1.85 -17.07 52.71
CA LEU A 39 3.27 -17.21 53.07
C LEU A 39 4.18 -16.17 52.40
N TYR A 40 3.83 -15.72 51.19
CA TYR A 40 4.63 -14.78 50.41
C TYR A 40 3.76 -13.70 49.73
N PRO A 41 3.39 -12.62 50.44
CA PRO A 41 2.50 -11.58 49.93
C PRO A 41 3.07 -10.83 48.73
N ILE A 42 4.30 -10.31 48.86
CA ILE A 42 4.94 -9.46 47.84
C ILE A 42 5.06 -10.16 46.47
N PRO A 43 5.67 -11.37 46.35
CA PRO A 43 5.80 -12.03 45.05
C PRO A 43 4.45 -12.51 44.51
N SER A 44 3.49 -12.86 45.37
CA SER A 44 2.15 -13.27 44.91
C SER A 44 1.40 -12.12 44.24
N PHE A 45 1.46 -10.91 44.81
CA PHE A 45 0.89 -9.72 44.16
C PHE A 45 1.65 -9.32 42.89
N ALA A 46 2.98 -9.46 42.87
CA ALA A 46 3.76 -9.21 41.66
C ALA A 46 3.39 -10.15 40.50
N ILE A 47 3.26 -11.45 40.79
CA ILE A 47 2.81 -12.46 39.81
C ILE A 47 1.37 -12.20 39.37
N LEU A 48 0.49 -11.80 40.31
CA LEU A 48 -0.89 -11.43 39.99
C LEU A 48 -0.97 -10.24 39.02
N CYS A 49 -0.22 -9.16 39.28
CA CYS A 49 -0.17 -8.00 38.39
C CYS A 49 0.35 -8.36 37.00
N LEU A 50 1.44 -9.15 36.95
CA LEU A 50 1.99 -9.62 35.67
C LEU A 50 0.97 -10.49 34.92
N PHE A 51 0.30 -11.41 35.61
CA PHE A 51 -0.73 -12.27 35.04
C PHE A 51 -1.91 -11.46 34.48
N MET A 52 -2.35 -10.41 35.18
CA MET A 52 -3.44 -9.52 34.77
C MET A 52 -3.15 -8.79 33.46
N ILE A 53 -1.89 -8.38 33.25
CA ILE A 53 -1.47 -7.72 32.01
C ILE A 53 -1.34 -8.75 30.88
N LEU A 54 -0.67 -9.88 31.13
CA LEU A 54 -0.36 -10.83 30.08
C LEU A 54 -1.60 -11.59 29.58
N MET A 55 -2.44 -12.10 30.47
CA MET A 55 -3.47 -13.08 30.11
C MET A 55 -4.82 -12.41 29.78
N PRO A 56 -5.53 -11.73 30.69
CA PRO A 56 -6.79 -11.07 30.34
C PRO A 56 -6.66 -9.92 29.34
N ILE A 57 -5.55 -9.18 29.33
CA ILE A 57 -5.41 -7.97 28.50
C ILE A 57 -4.68 -8.28 27.19
N LEU A 58 -3.41 -8.71 27.26
CA LEU A 58 -2.63 -8.92 26.03
C LEU A 58 -3.10 -10.13 25.22
N LEU A 59 -3.30 -11.29 25.87
CA LEU A 59 -3.68 -12.51 25.16
C LEU A 59 -5.06 -12.37 24.53
N MET A 60 -6.06 -11.86 25.25
CA MET A 60 -7.40 -11.64 24.67
C MET A 60 -7.39 -10.65 23.52
N ASN A 61 -6.70 -9.51 23.66
CA ASN A 61 -6.61 -8.53 22.58
C ASN A 61 -5.86 -9.08 21.35
N LEU A 62 -4.85 -9.93 21.56
CA LEU A 62 -4.14 -10.61 20.47
C LEU A 62 -5.05 -11.63 19.77
N LEU A 63 -5.77 -12.47 20.52
CA LEU A 63 -6.68 -13.46 19.93
C LEU A 63 -7.81 -12.80 19.15
N ILE A 64 -8.38 -11.72 19.69
CA ILE A 64 -9.39 -10.92 19.00
C ILE A 64 -8.77 -10.27 17.76
N GLY A 65 -7.57 -9.70 17.87
CA GLY A 65 -6.86 -9.06 16.74
C GLY A 65 -6.56 -10.04 15.60
N LEU A 66 -6.12 -11.26 15.92
CA LEU A 66 -5.91 -12.32 14.94
C LEU A 66 -7.23 -12.77 14.30
N ALA A 67 -8.26 -13.01 15.11
CA ALA A 67 -9.58 -13.40 14.61
C ALA A 67 -10.20 -12.32 13.72
N VAL A 68 -9.99 -11.04 14.05
CA VAL A 68 -10.49 -9.91 13.24
C VAL A 68 -9.66 -9.73 11.96
N GLY A 69 -8.35 -9.97 11.99
CA GLY A 69 -7.54 -10.01 10.76
C GLY A 69 -7.96 -11.15 9.83
N ASP A 70 -8.21 -12.32 10.39
CA ASP A 70 -8.68 -13.50 9.65
C ASP A 70 -10.09 -13.26 9.08
N ILE A 71 -11.03 -12.69 9.87
CA ILE A 71 -12.40 -12.42 9.38
C ILE A 71 -12.41 -11.36 8.29
N GLU A 72 -11.54 -10.35 8.35
CA GLU A 72 -11.47 -9.28 7.33
C GLU A 72 -11.00 -9.83 5.99
N SER A 73 -9.93 -10.63 5.98
CA SER A 73 -9.43 -11.26 4.76
C SER A 73 -10.42 -12.27 4.15
N VAL A 74 -11.11 -13.04 5.01
CA VAL A 74 -12.17 -13.97 4.58
C VAL A 74 -13.37 -13.21 4.05
N ARG A 75 -13.78 -12.11 4.70
CA ARG A 75 -14.91 -11.27 4.25
C ARG A 75 -14.63 -10.66 2.87
N ARG A 76 -13.45 -10.10 2.65
CA ARG A 76 -13.04 -9.52 1.35
C ARG A 76 -13.22 -10.53 0.21
N ASN A 77 -12.77 -11.76 0.44
CA ASN A 77 -12.83 -12.83 -0.55
C ASN A 77 -14.11 -13.68 -0.49
N ALA A 78 -15.05 -13.39 0.43
CA ALA A 78 -16.19 -14.27 0.71
C ALA A 78 -17.12 -14.39 -0.49
N GLN A 79 -17.34 -13.29 -1.21
CA GLN A 79 -18.22 -13.29 -2.38
C GLN A 79 -17.67 -14.16 -3.51
N LEU A 80 -16.39 -14.01 -3.85
CA LEU A 80 -15.73 -14.84 -4.86
C LEU A 80 -15.66 -16.30 -4.41
N LYS A 81 -15.28 -16.56 -3.15
CA LYS A 81 -15.22 -17.91 -2.58
C LYS A 81 -16.60 -18.59 -2.60
N ARG A 82 -17.67 -17.84 -2.37
CA ARG A 82 -19.06 -18.33 -2.45
C ARG A 82 -19.41 -18.74 -3.88
N LEU A 83 -19.13 -17.90 -4.88
CA LEU A 83 -19.38 -18.23 -6.30
C LEU A 83 -18.52 -19.42 -6.75
N ALA A 84 -17.24 -19.44 -6.38
CA ALA A 84 -16.35 -20.55 -6.70
C ALA A 84 -16.86 -21.87 -6.10
N MET A 85 -17.34 -21.86 -4.85
CA MET A 85 -17.91 -23.05 -4.23
C MET A 85 -19.18 -23.53 -4.94
N GLN A 86 -20.03 -22.62 -5.42
CA GLN A 86 -21.19 -22.98 -6.25
C GLN A 86 -20.76 -23.62 -7.56
N VAL A 87 -19.77 -23.05 -8.26
CA VAL A 87 -19.24 -23.62 -9.50
C VAL A 87 -18.65 -25.01 -9.25
N VAL A 88 -17.83 -25.18 -8.21
CA VAL A 88 -17.26 -26.49 -7.84
C VAL A 88 -18.36 -27.51 -7.56
N LEU A 89 -19.39 -27.13 -6.80
CA LEU A 89 -20.53 -28.00 -6.52
C LEU A 89 -21.26 -28.41 -7.81
N HIS A 90 -21.54 -27.45 -8.69
CA HIS A 90 -22.19 -27.73 -9.98
C HIS A 90 -21.35 -28.65 -10.86
N THR A 91 -20.04 -28.41 -10.98
CA THR A 91 -19.14 -29.25 -11.77
C THR A 91 -18.99 -30.65 -11.18
N GLU A 92 -18.91 -30.79 -9.85
CA GLU A 92 -18.86 -32.09 -9.20
C GLU A 92 -20.16 -32.88 -9.37
N LEU A 93 -21.30 -32.20 -9.32
CA LEU A 93 -22.62 -32.79 -9.51
C LEU A 93 -22.82 -33.22 -10.97
N GLU A 94 -22.45 -32.36 -11.92
CA GLU A 94 -22.44 -32.67 -13.36
C GLU A 94 -21.59 -33.91 -13.67
N ARG A 95 -20.39 -34.00 -13.11
CA ARG A 95 -19.50 -35.16 -13.30
C ARG A 95 -20.07 -36.47 -12.77
N LYS A 96 -20.93 -36.42 -11.74
CA LYS A 96 -21.52 -37.60 -11.09
C LYS A 96 -22.88 -37.99 -11.67
N LEU A 97 -23.52 -37.13 -12.47
CA LEU A 97 -24.82 -37.41 -13.06
C LEU A 97 -24.69 -38.20 -14.38
N PRO A 98 -25.60 -39.15 -14.66
CA PRO A 98 -25.63 -39.86 -15.93
C PRO A 98 -25.98 -38.90 -17.09
N GLN A 99 -25.27 -39.05 -18.22
CA GLN A 99 -25.36 -38.14 -19.39
C GLN A 99 -26.80 -37.94 -19.91
N MET A 100 -27.66 -38.97 -19.82
CA MET A 100 -29.06 -38.87 -20.24
C MET A 100 -29.85 -37.79 -19.50
N TRP A 101 -29.54 -37.52 -18.23
CA TRP A 101 -30.23 -36.50 -17.43
C TRP A 101 -29.67 -35.12 -17.72
N LEU A 102 -28.36 -35.04 -18.02
CA LEU A 102 -27.68 -33.80 -18.32
C LEU A 102 -28.18 -33.22 -19.65
N GLU A 103 -28.24 -34.04 -20.71
CA GLU A 103 -28.74 -33.63 -22.03
C GLU A 103 -30.22 -33.24 -22.01
N MET A 104 -31.03 -33.81 -21.11
CA MET A 104 -32.45 -33.50 -21.01
C MET A 104 -32.72 -32.21 -20.24
N VAL A 105 -31.80 -31.81 -19.35
CA VAL A 105 -31.92 -30.62 -18.50
C VAL A 105 -31.17 -29.42 -19.07
N ASP A 106 -30.09 -29.65 -19.84
CA ASP A 106 -29.29 -28.60 -20.45
C ASP A 106 -30.11 -27.77 -21.46
N LYS A 107 -30.06 -26.46 -21.29
CA LYS A 107 -30.79 -25.47 -22.10
C LYS A 107 -29.88 -24.28 -22.32
N MET A 108 -29.52 -24.02 -23.58
CA MET A 108 -28.57 -22.94 -23.91
C MET A 108 -29.18 -21.54 -23.81
N GLU A 109 -30.50 -21.41 -23.85
CA GLU A 109 -31.19 -20.11 -23.84
C GLU A 109 -32.27 -20.09 -22.75
N LEU A 110 -32.22 -19.05 -21.91
CA LEU A 110 -33.24 -18.75 -20.91
C LEU A 110 -33.90 -17.42 -21.27
N ILE A 111 -35.19 -17.44 -21.60
CA ILE A 111 -35.98 -16.24 -21.86
C ILE A 111 -36.66 -15.83 -20.55
N GLU A 112 -36.19 -14.72 -19.95
CA GLU A 112 -36.75 -14.16 -18.73
C GLU A 112 -37.74 -13.02 -19.05
N TYR A 113 -38.95 -13.12 -18.51
CA TYR A 113 -39.97 -12.08 -18.63
C TYR A 113 -40.05 -11.29 -17.31
N PRO A 114 -39.46 -10.07 -17.22
CA PRO A 114 -39.27 -9.37 -15.94
C PRO A 114 -40.58 -9.00 -15.22
N ASN A 115 -41.69 -8.92 -15.96
CA ASN A 115 -43.00 -8.56 -15.42
C ASN A 115 -43.97 -9.75 -15.27
N GLU A 116 -43.54 -10.98 -15.55
CA GLU A 116 -44.43 -12.15 -15.52
C GLU A 116 -43.88 -13.25 -14.61
N LYS A 117 -44.21 -13.16 -13.31
CA LYS A 117 -43.87 -14.17 -12.30
C LYS A 117 -44.85 -15.35 -12.33
N LYS A 118 -44.84 -16.16 -13.38
CA LYS A 118 -45.71 -17.33 -13.49
C LYS A 118 -44.95 -18.63 -13.21
N CYS A 119 -44.71 -18.94 -11.93
CA CYS A 119 -44.46 -20.31 -11.51
C CYS A 119 -45.81 -21.05 -11.39
N LYS A 120 -46.01 -22.12 -12.17
CA LYS A 120 -47.28 -22.89 -12.21
C LYS A 120 -47.54 -23.77 -10.97
N LEU A 121 -46.58 -23.91 -10.06
CA LEU A 121 -46.73 -24.68 -8.81
C LEU A 121 -46.77 -23.74 -7.58
N GLY A 122 -47.80 -22.87 -7.52
CA GLY A 122 -47.87 -21.68 -6.65
C GLY A 122 -47.68 -21.81 -5.12
N PHE A 123 -47.51 -23.01 -4.54
CA PHE A 123 -47.23 -23.17 -3.10
C PHE A 123 -46.05 -24.10 -2.80
N LEU A 124 -46.02 -25.31 -3.37
CA LEU A 124 -44.90 -26.24 -3.18
C LEU A 124 -43.60 -25.70 -3.77
N ASP A 125 -43.66 -25.01 -4.91
CA ASP A 125 -42.49 -24.35 -5.49
C ASP A 125 -42.00 -23.21 -4.59
N SER A 126 -42.90 -22.41 -4.00
CA SER A 126 -42.53 -21.36 -3.05
C SER A 126 -41.89 -21.93 -1.77
N VAL A 127 -42.36 -23.08 -1.29
CA VAL A 127 -41.79 -23.74 -0.10
C VAL A 127 -40.47 -24.42 -0.42
N LEU A 128 -40.36 -25.16 -1.54
CA LEU A 128 -39.10 -25.76 -1.99
C LEU A 128 -38.08 -24.70 -2.35
N ARG A 129 -38.45 -23.64 -3.06
CA ARG A 129 -37.56 -22.50 -3.35
C ARG A 129 -37.09 -21.86 -2.07
N LYS A 130 -37.90 -21.76 -1.02
CA LYS A 130 -37.46 -21.19 0.27
C LYS A 130 -36.56 -22.12 1.09
N TRP A 131 -36.64 -23.43 0.88
CA TRP A 131 -35.88 -24.44 1.64
C TRP A 131 -34.63 -24.96 0.91
N PHE A 132 -34.69 -25.05 -0.43
CA PHE A 132 -33.62 -25.51 -1.31
C PHE A 132 -32.97 -24.40 -2.12
N CYS A 133 -33.69 -23.33 -2.52
CA CYS A 133 -33.00 -22.14 -3.00
C CYS A 133 -32.52 -21.34 -1.80
N ASN A 134 -31.20 -21.26 -1.71
CA ASN A 134 -30.47 -20.31 -0.89
C ASN A 134 -31.26 -18.99 -0.70
N PRO A 135 -31.33 -18.43 0.51
CA PRO A 135 -31.80 -17.05 0.77
C PRO A 135 -31.11 -15.96 -0.07
N PHE A 136 -30.12 -16.32 -0.87
CA PHE A 136 -29.18 -15.45 -1.56
C PHE A 136 -29.46 -15.23 -3.05
N THR A 137 -30.46 -15.89 -3.65
CA THR A 137 -30.82 -15.61 -5.07
C THR A 137 -31.70 -14.37 -5.25
N ASP A 138 -32.43 -13.93 -4.22
CA ASP A 138 -33.27 -12.72 -4.31
C ASP A 138 -32.50 -11.41 -4.00
N ASP A 139 -31.25 -11.51 -3.54
CA ASP A 139 -30.38 -10.34 -3.27
C ASP A 139 -29.78 -9.72 -4.54
N TYR A 140 -30.16 -10.16 -5.75
CA TYR A 140 -29.86 -9.42 -6.98
C TYR A 140 -30.47 -8.00 -7.00
N LYS A 141 -31.39 -7.69 -6.06
CA LYS A 141 -31.95 -6.33 -5.85
C LYS A 141 -31.42 -5.59 -4.61
N GLY A 142 -30.61 -6.22 -3.76
CA GLY A 142 -30.09 -5.62 -2.52
C GLY A 142 -28.59 -5.34 -2.64
N GLY A 143 -28.23 -4.20 -3.24
CA GLY A 143 -26.85 -3.77 -3.47
C GLY A 143 -26.04 -3.55 -2.19
N ILE A 144 -25.46 -4.62 -1.63
CA ILE A 144 -24.61 -4.54 -0.44
C ILE A 144 -23.39 -5.46 -0.66
N ASP A 145 -22.20 -4.88 -0.51
CA ASP A 145 -20.86 -5.51 -0.41
C ASP A 145 -19.99 -5.66 -1.67
N PHE A 146 -20.46 -5.37 -2.91
CA PHE A 146 -19.53 -5.22 -4.05
C PHE A 146 -18.81 -3.86 -4.07
N VAL A 147 -19.26 -2.89 -3.26
CA VAL A 147 -18.85 -1.48 -3.36
C VAL A 147 -17.54 -1.19 -2.61
N LEU A 148 -17.17 -2.00 -1.62
CA LEU A 148 -15.97 -1.76 -0.81
C LEU A 148 -14.69 -2.32 -1.45
N ASP A 149 -14.76 -3.47 -2.15
CA ASP A 149 -13.58 -4.09 -2.78
C ASP A 149 -13.26 -3.45 -4.15
N ASN A 150 -14.29 -2.99 -4.87
CA ASN A 150 -14.12 -2.40 -6.20
C ASN A 150 -13.27 -1.13 -6.19
N ASN A 151 -13.27 -0.33 -5.11
CA ASN A 151 -12.52 0.93 -5.08
C ASN A 151 -11.01 0.70 -5.04
N GLU A 152 -10.53 -0.26 -4.25
CA GLU A 152 -9.10 -0.54 -4.16
C GLU A 152 -8.58 -1.14 -5.47
N ASP A 153 -9.30 -2.13 -6.01
CA ASP A 153 -8.95 -2.76 -7.29
C ASP A 153 -9.06 -1.75 -8.45
N TYR A 154 -10.09 -0.90 -8.46
CA TYR A 154 -10.24 0.17 -9.44
C TYR A 154 -9.05 1.14 -9.41
N VAL A 155 -8.65 1.60 -8.22
CA VAL A 155 -7.49 2.51 -8.08
C VAL A 155 -6.22 1.84 -8.60
N VAL A 156 -5.99 0.56 -8.31
CA VAL A 156 -4.84 -0.19 -8.85
C VAL A 156 -4.88 -0.24 -10.38
N THR A 157 -6.03 -0.56 -10.98
CA THR A 157 -6.15 -0.59 -12.45
C THR A 157 -5.95 0.77 -13.10
N GLU A 158 -6.45 1.86 -12.51
CA GLU A 158 -6.24 3.21 -13.02
C GLU A 158 -4.78 3.64 -12.89
N LEU A 159 -4.11 3.28 -11.79
CA LEU A 159 -2.68 3.53 -11.60
C LEU A 159 -1.85 2.76 -12.63
N GLU A 160 -2.21 1.51 -12.93
CA GLU A 160 -1.56 0.76 -14.01
C GLU A 160 -1.76 1.41 -15.38
N LYS A 161 -2.97 1.90 -15.69
CA LYS A 161 -3.24 2.63 -16.94
C LYS A 161 -2.41 3.91 -17.01
N GLN A 162 -2.32 4.67 -15.91
CA GLN A 162 -1.49 5.88 -15.84
C GLN A 162 0.00 5.55 -16.02
N LYS A 163 0.48 4.48 -15.39
CA LYS A 163 1.86 4.00 -15.52
C LYS A 163 2.20 3.61 -16.96
N ARG A 164 1.27 2.96 -17.69
CA ARG A 164 1.43 2.66 -19.12
C ARG A 164 1.54 3.94 -19.95
N LYS A 165 0.63 4.90 -19.74
CA LYS A 165 0.66 6.20 -20.42
C LYS A 165 1.96 6.97 -20.16
N LEU A 166 2.45 6.98 -18.91
CA LEU A 166 3.73 7.61 -18.56
C LEU A 166 4.92 6.96 -19.26
N ARG A 167 4.93 5.62 -19.41
CA ARG A 167 5.98 4.93 -20.18
C ARG A 167 5.95 5.30 -21.65
N GLU A 168 4.76 5.40 -22.25
CA GLU A 168 4.61 5.82 -23.65
C GLU A 168 5.10 7.26 -23.85
N ILE A 169 4.73 8.18 -22.95
CA ILE A 169 5.21 9.57 -22.98
C ILE A 169 6.73 9.63 -22.82
N SER A 170 7.31 8.86 -21.89
CA SER A 170 8.76 8.80 -21.70
C SER A 170 9.47 8.35 -22.97
N SER A 171 8.97 7.30 -23.62
CA SER A 171 9.53 6.79 -24.89
C SER A 171 9.41 7.83 -26.01
N ALA A 172 8.28 8.53 -26.11
CA ALA A 172 8.10 9.60 -27.09
C ALA A 172 9.07 10.77 -26.84
N LEU A 173 9.31 11.12 -25.58
CA LEU A 173 10.25 12.18 -25.20
C LEU A 173 11.70 11.81 -25.53
N ASP A 174 12.11 10.56 -25.30
CA ASP A 174 13.44 10.08 -25.69
C ASP A 174 13.65 10.13 -27.21
N ASN A 175 12.65 9.74 -27.99
CA ASN A 175 12.68 9.86 -29.44
C ASN A 175 12.77 11.33 -29.91
N GLN A 176 12.02 12.24 -29.28
CA GLN A 176 12.11 13.67 -29.56
C GLN A 176 13.48 14.24 -29.17
N HIS A 177 14.07 13.80 -28.06
CA HIS A 177 15.41 14.21 -27.64
C HIS A 177 16.48 13.75 -28.65
N GLN A 178 16.35 12.53 -29.17
CA GLN A 178 17.23 12.04 -30.24
C GLN A 178 17.08 12.87 -31.53
N LEU A 179 15.84 13.16 -31.95
CA LEU A 179 15.60 14.02 -33.11
C LEU A 179 16.21 15.41 -32.94
N LEU A 180 16.07 16.02 -31.76
CA LEU A 180 16.69 17.31 -31.45
C LEU A 180 18.21 17.26 -31.54
N ARG A 181 18.86 16.19 -31.05
CA ARG A 181 20.32 16.01 -31.22
C ARG A 181 20.71 15.92 -32.69
N LEU A 182 19.94 15.19 -33.50
CA LEU A 182 20.18 15.07 -34.95
C LEU A 182 19.99 16.41 -35.67
N ILE A 183 19.00 17.22 -35.26
CA ILE A 183 18.79 18.56 -35.80
C ILE A 183 19.98 19.46 -35.46
N VAL A 184 20.43 19.52 -34.21
CA VAL A 184 21.59 20.32 -33.80
C VAL A 184 22.85 19.90 -34.56
N GLN A 185 23.06 18.59 -34.72
CA GLN A 185 24.19 18.04 -35.48
C GLN A 185 24.13 18.41 -36.96
N LYS A 186 22.94 18.37 -37.58
CA LYS A 186 22.75 18.68 -39.01
C LYS A 186 22.62 20.17 -39.31
N MET A 187 22.22 20.99 -38.34
CA MET A 187 22.21 22.45 -38.45
C MET A 187 23.62 23.05 -38.45
N GLU A 188 24.68 22.23 -38.26
CA GLU A 188 26.07 22.67 -38.19
C GLU A 188 26.24 23.92 -37.32
N ILE A 189 25.50 23.97 -36.20
CA ILE A 189 25.68 25.05 -35.23
C ILE A 189 27.04 24.82 -34.62
N LYS A 190 28.05 25.52 -35.16
CA LYS A 190 29.34 25.70 -34.52
C LYS A 190 29.05 26.31 -33.16
N THR A 191 29.06 25.49 -32.12
CA THR A 191 29.15 26.01 -30.76
C THR A 191 30.47 26.76 -30.70
N GLU A 192 30.43 28.08 -30.50
CA GLU A 192 31.59 28.98 -30.36
C GLU A 192 32.65 28.47 -29.35
N ALA A 193 32.30 27.46 -28.54
CA ALA A 193 33.16 26.78 -27.59
C ALA A 193 34.14 25.74 -28.20
N ASP A 194 34.04 25.38 -29.48
CA ASP A 194 35.02 24.50 -30.16
C ASP A 194 36.08 25.31 -30.97
N ASP A 195 35.90 26.63 -31.11
CA ASP A 195 36.83 27.55 -31.79
C ASP A 195 37.86 28.20 -30.83
N VAL A 196 38.04 27.64 -29.62
CA VAL A 196 38.94 28.20 -28.59
C VAL A 196 40.24 27.40 -28.46
N ASP A 197 41.28 27.99 -29.05
CA ASP A 197 42.67 28.04 -28.57
C ASP A 197 43.63 26.88 -28.97
N GLU A 198 43.94 26.77 -30.27
CA GLU A 198 45.31 26.39 -30.65
C GLU A 198 46.25 27.53 -30.23
N GLY A 199 46.92 27.32 -29.10
CA GLY A 199 47.75 28.31 -28.42
C GLY A 199 48.78 28.98 -29.35
N VAL A 200 48.88 30.30 -29.23
CA VAL A 200 49.90 31.11 -29.89
C VAL A 200 51.30 30.69 -29.40
N ALA A 201 52.21 30.41 -30.34
CA ALA A 201 53.60 30.04 -30.06
C ALA A 201 54.32 31.11 -29.22
N THR A 202 55.01 30.67 -28.17
CA THR A 202 55.69 31.51 -27.16
C THR A 202 57.02 32.11 -27.64
N SER A 203 57.30 32.15 -28.94
CA SER A 203 58.60 32.56 -29.49
C SER A 203 58.76 34.07 -29.74
N ASP A 204 57.71 34.88 -29.70
CA ASP A 204 57.80 36.33 -30.03
C ASP A 204 57.62 37.29 -28.84
N VAL A 205 57.66 36.79 -27.60
CA VAL A 205 57.75 37.66 -26.40
C VAL A 205 59.20 37.79 -25.96
N LYS A 206 60.06 38.28 -26.87
CA LYS A 206 61.42 38.70 -26.56
C LYS A 206 61.59 40.16 -26.95
N GLY A 207 61.10 41.04 -26.09
CA GLY A 207 61.49 42.46 -26.14
C GLY A 207 60.43 43.44 -25.70
N VAL A 208 60.07 43.48 -24.42
CA VAL A 208 59.85 44.75 -23.69
C VAL A 208 60.18 44.56 -22.21
N GLY A 209 61.33 45.12 -21.81
CA GLY A 209 61.45 45.97 -20.62
C GLY A 209 61.01 45.44 -19.26
N ALA A 210 62.00 45.02 -18.49
CA ALA A 210 61.95 44.96 -17.02
C ALA A 210 61.41 46.25 -16.39
N LEU A 211 60.51 46.12 -15.42
CA LEU A 211 60.41 47.04 -14.27
C LEU A 211 59.92 46.25 -13.05
N ARG A 212 60.87 46.00 -12.15
CA ARG A 212 60.74 45.33 -10.85
C ARG A 212 60.17 46.35 -9.85
N GLY A 213 58.92 46.18 -9.42
CA GLY A 213 58.33 46.89 -8.26
C GLY A 213 58.44 46.05 -6.97
N PRO A 214 58.49 46.65 -5.76
CA PRO A 214 59.04 45.99 -4.57
C PRO A 214 58.13 44.96 -3.89
N ASN A 215 56.88 44.80 -4.32
CA ASN A 215 55.94 43.87 -3.71
C ASN A 215 55.47 42.87 -4.77
N GLY A 216 55.85 41.60 -4.58
CA GLY A 216 55.63 40.50 -5.50
C GLY A 216 54.16 40.10 -5.69
N THR A 217 53.41 40.88 -6.47
CA THR A 217 52.11 40.49 -7.02
C THR A 217 52.03 40.84 -8.50
N THR A 218 52.45 39.92 -9.37
CA THR A 218 52.12 40.02 -10.80
C THR A 218 50.65 39.69 -10.98
N SER A 219 49.83 40.71 -11.26
CA SER A 219 48.42 40.57 -11.65
C SER A 219 48.34 39.88 -13.01
N ARG A 220 48.32 38.54 -12.96
CA ARG A 220 48.38 37.62 -14.09
C ARG A 220 47.09 37.57 -14.94
N TRP A 221 46.18 38.53 -14.73
CA TRP A 221 44.86 38.57 -15.36
C TRP A 221 44.49 40.02 -15.68
N SER A 222 45.02 40.54 -16.79
CA SER A 222 44.47 41.73 -17.42
C SER A 222 44.28 41.43 -18.90
N SER A 223 43.12 40.88 -19.26
CA SER A 223 42.78 40.64 -20.65
C SER A 223 42.46 41.98 -21.35
N PRO A 224 42.88 42.19 -22.62
CA PRO A 224 42.63 43.43 -23.36
C PRO A 224 41.15 43.82 -23.50
N ARG A 225 40.23 42.85 -23.31
CA ARG A 225 38.77 43.04 -23.35
C ARG A 225 38.23 43.89 -22.19
N ILE A 226 38.85 43.86 -21.00
CA ILE A 226 38.41 44.65 -19.85
C ILE A 226 38.69 46.15 -20.05
N ARG A 227 39.81 46.50 -20.72
CA ARG A 227 40.16 47.90 -21.01
C ARG A 227 39.22 48.56 -22.00
N LYS A 228 38.71 47.82 -23.00
CA LYS A 228 37.75 48.36 -23.97
C LYS A 228 36.37 48.65 -23.34
N LYS A 229 35.92 47.83 -22.38
CA LYS A 229 34.63 48.06 -21.68
C LYS A 229 34.68 49.24 -20.70
N LEU A 230 35.81 49.45 -20.01
CA LEU A 230 35.96 50.60 -19.11
C LEU A 230 36.02 51.94 -19.85
N ARG A 231 36.63 51.98 -21.04
CA ARG A 231 36.71 53.21 -21.85
C ARG A 231 35.36 53.61 -22.46
N ALA A 232 34.54 52.64 -22.84
CA ALA A 232 33.18 52.88 -23.33
C ALA A 232 32.23 53.35 -22.21
N ALA A 233 32.37 52.82 -20.99
CA ALA A 233 31.56 53.24 -19.85
C ALA A 233 31.87 54.68 -19.37
N MET A 234 33.12 55.14 -19.52
CA MET A 234 33.50 56.51 -19.14
C MET A 234 33.06 57.59 -20.14
N SER A 235 32.76 57.25 -21.41
CA SER A 235 32.28 58.25 -22.38
C SER A 235 30.78 58.55 -22.27
N PHE A 236 30.00 57.68 -21.62
CA PHE A 236 28.55 57.88 -21.42
C PHE A 236 28.21 58.81 -20.25
N ASN A 237 29.12 59.00 -19.28
CA ASN A 237 28.84 59.81 -18.08
C ASN A 237 29.24 61.30 -18.24
N LYS A 238 29.79 61.70 -19.39
CA LYS A 238 30.20 63.09 -19.67
C LYS A 238 29.16 63.90 -20.47
N SER A 239 28.08 63.27 -20.94
CA SER A 239 27.00 63.92 -21.70
C SER A 239 25.74 64.24 -20.90
N ILE A 240 25.73 64.01 -19.58
CA ILE A 240 24.56 64.22 -18.70
C ILE A 240 24.76 65.39 -17.70
N SER A 241 25.87 66.12 -17.79
CA SER A 241 26.06 67.35 -17.01
C SER A 241 26.56 68.48 -17.90
N LYS A 242 25.62 69.20 -18.50
CA LYS A 242 25.68 70.63 -18.86
C LYS A 242 24.31 71.12 -19.26
#